data_AF-A0A6A4IF60-F1
#
_entry.id   AF-A0A6A4IF60-F1
#
_cell.length_a   1.000
_cell.length_b   1.000
_cell.length_c   1.000
_cell.angle_alpha   90.00
_cell.angle_beta   90.00
_cell.angle_gamma   90.00
#
_symmetry.space_group_name_H-M   'P 1'
#
loop_
_entity.id
_entity.type
_entity.pdbx_description
1 polymer ?
#
loop_
_entity_poly.entity_id
_entity_poly.type
_entity_poly.pdbx_seq_one_letter_code
_entity_poly.pdbx_strand_id
1 'polypeptide(L)'
;MDQEDEIIKSIPIHYSNRLSLQPQSRIQEIHVPADTRPEVWNGERGHEFGKGQLDDDREKNQERKGKGREGEEPRLAEIRMRSEEITQRGAQMLGILHNNQLHMHPIDSTHQFRPTLTYLDILSRKSKRRKDDDSDSDSDDGPPPDPGRTNTAKEVQVSARRVIEDKAGNLAQLMLAIIRAEQDESWRNLEFCDMEKHLLMHLTGFWSYKNENLHCSTDITTFLRKK
;
A
#
# COMPACT_ATOMS: atom_id res chain seq x y z
N MET A 1 -6.07 -18.15 48.86
CA MET A 1 -7.26 -18.18 47.96
C MET A 1 -7.40 -16.74 47.53
N ASP A 2 -6.57 -16.35 46.59
CA ASP A 2 -6.42 -14.96 46.18
C ASP A 2 -7.01 -14.87 44.77
N GLN A 3 -8.13 -14.15 44.70
CA GLN A 3 -8.80 -13.79 43.46
C GLN A 3 -7.93 -12.77 42.72
N GLU A 4 -7.14 -13.25 41.77
CA GLU A 4 -6.55 -12.42 40.72
C GLU A 4 -7.34 -12.64 39.42
N ASP A 5 -8.58 -12.16 39.40
CA ASP A 5 -9.32 -11.93 38.15
C ASP A 5 -9.40 -10.41 37.94
N GLU A 6 -8.29 -9.82 37.46
CA GLU A 6 -8.28 -8.41 37.08
C GLU A 6 -7.92 -8.22 35.59
N ILE A 7 -8.98 -8.35 34.78
CA ILE A 7 -9.24 -7.53 33.59
C ILE A 7 -8.11 -7.54 32.53
N ILE A 8 -7.93 -8.67 31.85
CA ILE A 8 -7.57 -8.59 30.43
C ILE A 8 -8.85 -8.13 29.72
N LYS A 9 -9.07 -6.81 29.64
CA LYS A 9 -10.02 -6.22 28.69
C LYS A 9 -9.51 -6.60 27.30
N SER A 10 -9.93 -7.75 26.79
CA SER A 10 -9.89 -8.01 25.36
C SER A 10 -10.76 -6.92 24.73
N ILE A 11 -10.13 -5.89 24.19
CA ILE A 11 -10.84 -4.85 23.45
C ILE A 11 -11.22 -5.49 22.12
N PRO A 12 -12.51 -5.76 21.85
CA PRO A 12 -12.92 -6.22 20.54
C PRO A 12 -12.69 -5.04 19.57
N ILE A 13 -11.63 -5.13 18.78
CA ILE A 13 -11.36 -4.18 17.72
C ILE A 13 -12.32 -4.55 16.58
N HIS A 14 -13.48 -3.90 16.54
CA HIS A 14 -14.40 -4.01 15.40
C HIS A 14 -13.78 -3.26 14.21
N TYR A 15 -13.21 -4.01 13.28
CA TYR A 15 -12.58 -3.47 12.10
C TYR A 15 -13.62 -3.03 11.06
N SER A 16 -13.70 -1.73 10.79
CA SER A 16 -14.10 -1.25 9.46
C SER A 16 -12.81 -1.02 8.66
N ASN A 17 -12.11 -2.12 8.37
CA ASN A 17 -10.88 -2.05 7.58
C ASN A 17 -11.27 -1.86 6.13
N ARG A 18 -10.71 -0.83 5.49
CA ARG A 18 -10.73 -0.71 4.04
C ARG A 18 -9.55 -1.50 3.50
N LEU A 19 -9.82 -2.34 2.50
CA LEU A 19 -8.80 -3.04 1.75
C LEU A 19 -8.83 -2.53 0.30
N SER A 20 -7.69 -2.17 -0.24
CA SER A 20 -7.55 -1.76 -1.63
C SER A 20 -6.45 -2.60 -2.30
N LEU A 21 -6.66 -3.01 -3.54
CA LEU A 21 -5.80 -3.91 -4.29
C LEU A 21 -5.47 -3.34 -5.67
N GLN A 22 -4.19 -3.36 -6.04
CA GLN A 22 -3.66 -3.22 -7.39
C GLN A 22 -3.33 -4.63 -7.94
N PRO A 23 -4.15 -5.21 -8.82
CA PRO A 23 -4.05 -6.62 -9.20
C PRO A 23 -2.79 -7.02 -9.98
N GLN A 24 -2.34 -6.20 -10.91
CA GLN A 24 -1.19 -6.46 -11.79
C GLN A 24 0.11 -6.30 -11.02
N SER A 25 0.22 -5.24 -10.23
CA SER A 25 1.38 -4.96 -9.38
C SER A 25 1.36 -5.74 -8.06
N ARG A 26 0.26 -6.47 -7.79
CA ARG A 26 0.03 -7.30 -6.58
C ARG A 26 0.15 -6.55 -5.25
N ILE A 27 0.01 -5.23 -5.28
CA ILE A 27 0.07 -4.39 -4.09
C ILE A 27 -1.30 -4.34 -3.43
N GLN A 28 -1.30 -4.56 -2.13
CA GLN A 28 -2.45 -4.51 -1.25
C GLN A 28 -2.21 -3.41 -0.22
N GLU A 29 -3.24 -2.64 0.05
CA GLU A 29 -3.22 -1.60 1.08
C GLU A 29 -4.38 -1.81 2.04
N ILE A 30 -4.06 -1.91 3.33
CA ILE A 30 -5.04 -2.03 4.41
C ILE A 30 -5.03 -0.73 5.20
N HIS A 31 -6.22 -0.19 5.46
CA HIS A 31 -6.41 0.96 6.33
C HIS A 31 -6.85 0.46 7.70
N VAL A 32 -5.99 0.66 8.70
CA VAL A 32 -6.24 0.27 10.08
C VAL A 32 -6.63 1.50 10.88
N PRO A 33 -7.78 1.54 11.57
CA PRO A 33 -8.17 2.70 12.36
C PRO A 33 -7.15 2.97 13.49
N ALA A 34 -6.80 4.23 13.66
CA ALA A 34 -5.92 4.69 14.73
C ALA A 34 -6.71 4.92 16.03
N ASP A 35 -6.07 4.66 17.18
CA ASP A 35 -6.62 5.04 18.47
C ASP A 35 -6.50 6.56 18.65
N THR A 36 -7.65 7.24 18.74
CA THR A 36 -7.74 8.70 18.84
C THR A 36 -8.01 9.20 20.26
N ARG A 37 -7.90 8.31 21.26
CA ARG A 37 -8.05 8.67 22.66
C ARG A 37 -6.95 9.64 23.11
N PRO A 38 -7.28 10.72 23.85
CA PRO A 38 -6.35 11.81 24.16
C PRO A 38 -5.13 11.37 24.99
N GLU A 39 -5.19 10.22 25.66
CA GLU A 39 -4.07 9.66 26.44
C GLU A 39 -2.94 9.13 25.54
N VAL A 40 -3.26 8.71 24.31
CA VAL A 40 -2.30 8.11 23.36
C VAL A 40 -2.19 8.89 22.05
N TRP A 41 -3.07 9.87 21.84
CA TRP A 41 -3.20 10.64 20.60
C TRP A 41 -2.90 12.12 20.81
N ASN A 42 -2.00 12.66 19.98
CA ASN A 42 -1.78 14.11 19.90
C ASN A 42 -2.73 14.72 18.87
N GLY A 43 -3.71 15.51 19.33
CA GLY A 43 -4.71 16.14 18.47
C GLY A 43 -4.12 17.10 17.43
N GLU A 44 -3.16 17.94 17.83
CA GLU A 44 -2.53 18.93 16.94
C GLU A 44 -1.79 18.25 15.78
N ARG A 45 -0.90 17.30 16.10
CA ARG A 45 -0.18 16.51 15.08
C ARG A 45 -1.14 15.66 14.25
N GLY A 46 -2.20 15.14 14.87
CA GLY A 46 -3.25 14.40 14.20
C GLY A 46 -3.93 15.19 13.09
N HIS A 47 -4.20 16.47 13.31
CA HIS A 47 -4.76 17.37 12.30
C HIS A 47 -3.77 17.74 11.19
N GLU A 48 -2.51 17.99 11.53
CA GLU A 48 -1.47 18.26 10.54
C GLU A 48 -1.29 17.06 9.58
N PHE A 49 -1.14 15.86 10.14
CA PHE A 49 -0.95 14.64 9.35
C PHE A 49 -2.23 14.25 8.59
N GLY A 50 -3.41 14.52 9.16
CA GLY A 50 -4.69 14.32 8.47
C GLY A 50 -4.81 15.14 7.19
N LYS A 51 -4.33 16.39 7.18
CA LYS A 51 -4.26 17.22 5.96
C LYS A 51 -3.34 16.60 4.91
N GLY A 52 -2.18 16.08 5.32
CA GLY A 52 -1.25 15.38 4.43
C GLY A 52 -1.85 14.12 3.81
N GLN A 53 -2.60 13.35 4.60
CA GLN A 53 -3.27 12.14 4.12
C GLN A 53 -4.40 12.44 3.13
N LEU A 54 -5.17 13.51 3.36
CA LEU A 54 -6.20 13.95 2.42
C LEU A 54 -5.60 14.36 1.07
N ASP A 55 -4.48 15.07 1.09
CA ASP A 55 -3.74 15.44 -0.12
C ASP A 55 -3.18 14.17 -0.83
N ASP A 56 -2.71 13.14 -0.10
CA ASP A 56 -2.26 11.85 -0.67
C ASP A 56 -3.40 11.10 -1.36
N ASP A 57 -4.57 11.06 -0.72
CA ASP A 57 -5.76 10.43 -1.29
C ASP A 57 -6.23 11.11 -2.57
N ARG A 58 -6.12 12.43 -2.63
CA ARG A 58 -6.43 13.20 -3.85
C ARG A 58 -5.47 12.87 -4.98
N GLU A 59 -4.16 12.82 -4.71
CA GLU A 59 -3.15 12.47 -5.73
C GLU A 59 -3.34 11.03 -6.24
N LYS A 60 -3.78 10.10 -5.39
CA LYS A 60 -3.97 8.69 -5.74
C LYS A 60 -5.39 8.32 -6.19
N ASN A 61 -6.32 9.27 -6.26
CA ASN A 61 -7.75 9.03 -6.51
C ASN A 61 -8.40 8.01 -5.53
N GLN A 62 -7.93 7.99 -4.29
CA GLN A 62 -8.40 7.09 -3.22
C GLN A 62 -9.29 7.80 -2.19
N GLU A 63 -9.69 9.04 -2.49
CA GLU A 63 -10.58 9.84 -1.64
C GLU A 63 -11.87 9.07 -1.28
N ARG A 64 -12.28 9.21 -0.02
CA ARG A 64 -13.54 8.63 0.44
C ARG A 64 -14.70 9.31 -0.32
N LYS A 65 -15.36 8.57 -1.20
CA LYS A 65 -16.62 8.96 -1.83
C LYS A 65 -17.76 8.90 -0.80
N GLY A 66 -17.77 9.85 0.11
CA GLY A 66 -18.80 10.02 1.11
C GLY A 66 -18.59 11.38 1.73
N LYS A 67 -19.66 12.15 1.93
CA LYS A 67 -19.62 13.43 2.63
C LYS A 67 -18.87 13.22 3.95
N GLY A 68 -17.60 13.60 4.00
CA GLY A 68 -16.99 14.01 5.25
C GLY A 68 -17.97 15.00 5.85
N ARG A 69 -18.27 14.87 7.15
CA ARG A 69 -19.10 15.85 7.84
C ARG A 69 -18.55 17.22 7.48
N GLU A 70 -19.32 17.94 6.68
CA GLU A 70 -18.95 19.21 6.09
C GLU A 70 -18.66 20.16 7.27
N GLY A 71 -17.38 20.32 7.62
CA GLY A 71 -16.92 21.05 8.81
C GLY A 71 -16.05 20.31 9.83
N GLU A 72 -15.81 18.99 9.73
CA GLU A 72 -14.83 18.31 10.59
C GLU A 72 -13.41 18.48 10.03
N GLU A 73 -12.50 19.06 10.82
CA GLU A 73 -11.11 19.23 10.40
C GLU A 73 -10.47 17.85 10.11
N PRO A 74 -9.74 17.71 8.98
CA PRO A 74 -9.14 16.44 8.62
C PRO A 74 -8.15 16.01 9.70
N ARG A 75 -8.36 14.83 10.27
CA ARG A 75 -7.48 14.20 11.27
C ARG A 75 -7.02 12.84 10.76
N LEU A 76 -5.80 12.46 11.11
CA LEU A 76 -5.21 11.16 10.80
C LEU A 76 -5.93 10.06 11.60
N ALA A 77 -7.06 9.56 11.09
CA ALA A 77 -7.89 8.58 11.79
C ALA A 77 -7.51 7.13 11.47
N GLU A 78 -6.59 6.90 10.53
CA GLU A 78 -6.21 5.58 10.06
C GLU A 78 -4.72 5.53 9.70
N ILE A 79 -4.12 4.36 9.87
CA ILE A 79 -2.75 4.02 9.48
C ILE A 79 -2.84 3.12 8.23
N ARG A 80 -2.08 3.48 7.20
CA ARG A 80 -1.96 2.66 5.98
C ARG A 80 -0.90 1.59 6.16
N MET A 81 -1.24 0.38 5.76
CA MET A 81 -0.35 -0.76 5.74
C MET A 81 -0.26 -1.25 4.31
N ARG A 82 0.91 -1.11 3.68
CA ARG A 82 1.13 -1.54 2.30
C ARG A 82 1.85 -2.87 2.26
N SER A 83 1.45 -3.75 1.35
CA SER A 83 2.10 -5.03 1.15
C SER A 83 3.37 -4.92 0.30
N GLU A 84 4.31 -5.80 0.59
CA GLU A 84 5.43 -6.17 -0.26
C GLU A 84 5.39 -7.69 -0.48
N GLU A 85 5.45 -8.14 -1.73
CA GLU A 85 5.47 -9.58 -2.05
C GLU A 85 6.83 -10.17 -1.70
N ILE A 86 6.84 -11.22 -0.87
CA ILE A 86 8.05 -11.95 -0.52
C ILE A 86 8.24 -13.07 -1.54
N THR A 87 9.41 -13.10 -2.20
CA THR A 87 9.78 -14.21 -3.06
C THR A 87 9.90 -15.51 -2.25
N GLN A 88 9.02 -16.47 -2.53
CA GLN A 88 9.03 -17.76 -1.86
C GLN A 88 10.16 -18.65 -2.39
N ARG A 89 10.92 -19.29 -1.47
CA ARG A 89 11.89 -20.34 -1.81
C ARG A 89 11.23 -21.71 -1.64
N GLY A 90 10.64 -22.22 -2.72
CA GLY A 90 9.96 -23.53 -2.73
C GLY A 90 8.44 -23.42 -2.57
N ALA A 91 7.76 -24.57 -2.60
CA ALA A 91 6.31 -24.64 -2.49
C ALA A 91 5.87 -24.48 -1.02
N GLN A 92 5.16 -23.40 -0.71
CA GLN A 92 4.53 -23.19 0.59
C GLN A 92 3.09 -23.70 0.54
N MET A 93 2.68 -24.43 1.58
CA MET A 93 1.31 -24.95 1.69
C MET A 93 0.74 -24.67 3.08
N LEU A 94 -0.53 -24.28 3.13
CA LEU A 94 -1.33 -24.15 4.35
C LEU A 94 -1.99 -25.51 4.63
N GLY A 95 -1.63 -26.11 5.76
CA GLY A 95 -2.25 -27.34 6.25
C GLY A 95 -3.33 -27.04 7.28
N ILE A 96 -4.56 -27.48 7.04
CA ILE A 96 -5.68 -27.38 7.97
C ILE A 96 -6.03 -28.78 8.45
N LEU A 97 -5.95 -29.01 9.76
CA LEU A 97 -6.35 -30.27 10.38
C LEU A 97 -7.82 -30.19 10.76
N HIS A 98 -8.66 -31.03 10.16
CA HIS A 98 -10.09 -31.07 10.43
C HIS A 98 -10.63 -32.50 10.32
N ASN A 99 -11.48 -32.94 11.26
CA ASN A 99 -12.04 -34.31 11.30
C ASN A 99 -11.00 -35.43 11.10
N ASN A 100 -9.82 -35.27 11.70
CA ASN A 100 -8.70 -36.21 11.58
C ASN A 100 -8.15 -36.39 10.15
N GLN A 101 -8.42 -35.42 9.26
CA GLN A 101 -7.89 -35.31 7.91
C GLN A 101 -7.07 -34.02 7.77
N LEU A 102 -5.97 -34.09 7.02
CA LEU A 102 -5.11 -32.94 6.72
C LEU A 102 -5.44 -32.43 5.32
N HIS A 103 -6.03 -31.23 5.26
CA HIS A 103 -6.29 -30.53 4.01
C HIS A 103 -5.13 -29.60 3.70
N MET A 104 -4.48 -29.78 2.55
CA MET A 104 -3.33 -28.98 2.12
C MET A 104 -3.75 -28.01 1.01
N HIS A 105 -3.46 -26.72 1.19
CA HIS A 105 -3.70 -25.68 0.19
C HIS A 105 -2.38 -25.04 -0.24
N PRO A 106 -2.07 -24.98 -1.55
CA PRO A 106 -0.93 -24.21 -2.01
C PRO A 106 -1.15 -22.72 -1.71
N ILE A 107 -0.10 -22.05 -1.27
CA ILE A 107 -0.09 -20.60 -1.04
C ILE A 107 0.49 -19.94 -2.30
N ASP A 108 -0.33 -19.21 -3.06
CA ASP A 108 0.09 -18.60 -4.32
C ASP A 108 1.12 -17.48 -4.14
N SER A 109 1.01 -16.71 -3.06
CA SER A 109 1.89 -15.58 -2.77
C SER A 109 1.88 -15.26 -1.27
N THR A 110 3.02 -14.76 -0.78
CA THR A 110 3.17 -14.28 0.60
C THR A 110 3.45 -12.79 0.57
N HIS A 111 2.71 -12.03 1.37
CA HIS A 111 2.82 -10.59 1.42
C HIS A 111 3.19 -10.13 2.84
N GLN A 112 4.16 -9.23 2.95
CA GLN A 112 4.48 -8.56 4.21
C GLN A 112 3.87 -7.17 4.22
N PHE A 113 3.01 -6.88 5.19
CA PHE A 113 2.46 -5.55 5.38
C PHE A 113 3.38 -4.69 6.24
N ARG A 114 3.70 -3.48 5.77
CA ARG A 114 4.45 -2.47 6.53
C ARG A 114 3.66 -1.16 6.62
N PRO A 115 3.72 -0.45 7.76
CA PRO A 115 3.13 0.87 7.87
C PRO A 115 3.75 1.83 6.85
N THR A 116 2.92 2.57 6.13
CA THR A 116 3.36 3.60 5.19
C THR A 116 3.03 4.98 5.71
N LEU A 117 3.98 5.91 5.54
CA LEU A 117 3.90 7.29 6.00
C LEU A 117 3.89 8.27 4.81
N THR A 118 3.19 7.91 3.73
CA THR A 118 3.16 8.68 2.47
C THR A 118 2.68 10.12 2.66
N TYR A 119 1.82 10.36 3.65
CA TYR A 119 1.39 11.70 4.03
C TYR A 119 2.56 12.62 4.45
N LEU A 120 3.64 12.08 5.03
CA LEU A 120 4.84 12.87 5.37
C LEU A 120 5.60 13.30 4.12
N ASP A 121 5.65 12.45 3.10
CA ASP A 121 6.31 12.78 1.84
C ASP A 121 5.63 14.00 1.18
N ILE A 122 4.30 14.04 1.22
CA ILE A 122 3.52 15.17 0.68
C ILE A 122 3.73 16.44 1.49
N LEU A 123 3.68 16.36 2.82
CA LEU A 123 3.96 17.50 3.68
C LEU A 123 5.38 18.05 3.43
N SER A 124 6.37 17.17 3.24
CA SER A 124 7.74 17.58 2.94
C SER A 124 7.87 18.25 1.57
N ARG A 125 7.18 17.75 0.53
CA ARG A 125 7.13 18.39 -0.81
C ARG A 125 6.50 19.77 -0.74
N LYS A 126 5.42 19.91 0.02
CA LYS A 126 4.71 21.18 0.21
C LYS A 126 5.55 22.21 0.96
N SER A 127 6.29 21.77 1.98
CA SER A 127 7.23 22.62 2.71
C SER A 127 8.40 23.09 1.82
N LYS A 128 8.97 22.20 1.00
CA LYS A 128 10.05 22.56 0.06
C LYS A 128 9.61 23.58 -0.98
N ARG A 129 8.45 23.37 -1.63
CA ARG A 129 7.93 24.31 -2.65
C ARG A 129 7.73 25.72 -2.12
N ARG A 130 7.30 25.88 -0.86
CA ARG A 130 7.14 27.21 -0.23
C ARG A 130 8.46 27.92 0.03
N LYS A 131 9.57 27.19 0.15
CA LYS A 131 10.89 27.77 0.40
C LYS A 131 11.54 28.29 -0.90
N ASP A 132 11.26 27.64 -2.02
CA ASP A 132 11.77 28.06 -3.33
C ASP A 132 11.01 29.29 -3.87
N ASP A 133 9.74 29.46 -3.51
CA ASP A 133 8.88 30.62 -3.89
C ASP A 133 9.24 31.91 -3.13
N ASP A 134 10.05 31.81 -2.06
CA ASP A 134 10.55 32.94 -1.26
C ASP A 134 12.02 33.30 -1.60
N SER A 135 12.58 32.68 -2.65
CA SER A 135 13.94 32.93 -3.15
C SER A 135 13.97 33.76 -4.45
N ASP A 136 12.92 34.55 -4.70
CA ASP A 136 12.86 35.56 -5.77
C ASP A 136 13.04 36.97 -5.17
N SER A 137 14.22 37.26 -4.62
CA SER A 137 14.69 38.62 -4.45
C SER A 137 16.13 38.74 -4.94
N ASP A 138 16.28 39.56 -5.99
CA ASP A 138 17.49 40.14 -6.56
C ASP A 138 18.30 39.31 -7.57
N SER A 139 17.81 39.28 -8.82
CA SER A 139 18.68 39.51 -9.99
C SER A 139 17.86 40.06 -11.18
N ASP A 140 17.40 41.30 -11.01
CA ASP A 140 16.89 42.18 -12.07
C ASP A 140 18.07 42.71 -12.92
N ASP A 141 18.38 42.04 -14.03
CA ASP A 141 19.01 42.69 -15.20
C ASP A 141 18.73 41.87 -16.48
N GLY A 142 17.52 42.05 -17.02
CA GLY A 142 17.14 41.60 -18.36
C GLY A 142 16.38 42.72 -19.06
N PRO A 143 16.74 43.10 -20.30
CA PRO A 143 16.16 44.27 -20.95
C PRO A 143 14.64 44.13 -21.15
N PRO A 144 13.89 45.25 -21.11
CA PRO A 144 12.44 45.25 -21.00
C PRO A 144 11.76 44.54 -22.18
N PRO A 145 10.67 43.78 -21.94
CA PRO A 145 9.96 43.07 -23.01
C PRO A 145 9.14 44.07 -23.86
N ASP A 146 9.37 44.04 -25.18
CA ASP A 146 8.60 44.79 -26.17
C ASP A 146 7.09 44.43 -26.12
N PRO A 147 6.17 45.40 -26.17
CA PRO A 147 4.73 45.14 -26.09
C PRO A 147 4.20 44.74 -27.46
N GLY A 148 4.03 43.44 -27.74
CA GLY A 148 3.40 43.05 -29.00
C GLY A 148 3.31 41.59 -29.41
N ARG A 149 3.58 40.61 -28.55
CA ARG A 149 3.44 39.19 -28.93
C ARG A 149 2.84 38.34 -27.80
N THR A 150 1.53 38.11 -27.89
CA THR A 150 0.85 36.99 -27.22
C THR A 150 1.32 35.68 -27.84
N ASN A 151 2.51 35.25 -27.47
CA ASN A 151 2.99 33.91 -27.76
C ASN A 151 2.68 33.07 -26.52
N THR A 152 1.56 32.34 -26.53
CA THR A 152 1.44 31.11 -25.76
C THR A 152 2.40 30.09 -26.37
N ALA A 153 3.69 30.30 -26.11
CA ALA A 153 4.75 29.40 -26.52
C ALA A 153 4.52 28.09 -25.77
N LYS A 154 3.94 27.11 -26.45
CA LYS A 154 4.03 25.71 -26.06
C LYS A 154 5.52 25.39 -26.00
N GLU A 155 6.05 25.32 -24.78
CA GLU A 155 7.39 24.82 -24.53
C GLU A 155 7.40 23.33 -24.91
N VAL A 156 7.76 23.03 -26.14
CA VAL A 156 8.00 21.65 -26.58
C VAL A 156 9.44 21.33 -26.21
N GLN A 157 9.65 20.78 -25.02
CA GLN A 157 10.94 20.22 -24.63
C GLN A 157 11.21 18.95 -25.44
N VAL A 158 11.84 19.09 -26.62
CA VAL A 158 12.31 17.96 -27.41
C VAL A 158 13.70 17.55 -26.93
N SER A 159 13.77 16.69 -25.91
CA SER A 159 15.04 16.06 -25.54
C SER A 159 15.23 14.76 -26.34
N ALA A 160 15.88 14.84 -27.50
CA ALA A 160 16.32 13.66 -28.25
C ALA A 160 17.63 13.14 -27.61
N ARG A 161 17.53 12.17 -26.68
CA ARG A 161 18.72 11.54 -26.08
C ARG A 161 19.17 10.36 -26.94
N ARG A 162 20.34 10.50 -27.55
CA ARG A 162 21.07 9.44 -28.27
C ARG A 162 21.33 8.26 -27.32
N VAL A 163 21.04 7.04 -27.76
CA VAL A 163 21.31 5.80 -27.03
C VAL A 163 22.82 5.63 -26.89
N ILE A 164 23.35 5.97 -25.72
CA ILE A 164 24.71 5.63 -25.29
C ILE A 164 24.54 4.38 -24.41
N GLU A 165 25.22 3.29 -24.78
CA GLU A 165 25.21 2.00 -24.07
C GLU A 165 25.94 2.10 -22.71
N ASP A 166 25.37 2.84 -21.78
CA ASP A 166 25.75 2.75 -20.38
C ASP A 166 24.79 1.78 -19.68
N LYS A 167 25.26 0.56 -19.41
CA LYS A 167 24.47 -0.49 -18.73
C LYS A 167 23.87 -0.04 -17.39
N ALA A 168 24.43 0.99 -16.75
CA ALA A 168 23.90 1.61 -15.54
C ALA A 168 22.67 2.51 -15.78
N GLY A 169 22.58 3.16 -16.95
CA GLY A 169 21.43 4.00 -17.33
C GLY A 169 20.16 3.19 -17.61
N ASN A 170 20.32 1.94 -18.06
CA ASN A 170 19.20 1.05 -18.34
C ASN A 170 18.46 0.62 -17.07
N LEU A 171 19.16 0.36 -15.96
CA LEU A 171 18.50 -0.07 -14.71
C LEU A 171 17.63 1.04 -14.11
N ALA A 172 18.11 2.28 -14.10
CA ALA A 172 17.34 3.42 -13.62
C ALA A 172 16.10 3.68 -14.49
N GLN A 173 16.22 3.56 -15.81
CA GLN A 173 15.08 3.68 -16.72
C GLN A 173 14.06 2.56 -16.55
N LEU A 174 14.51 1.32 -16.41
CA LEU A 174 13.64 0.17 -16.14
C LEU A 174 12.92 0.32 -14.79
N MET A 175 13.64 0.73 -13.75
CA MET A 175 13.05 0.98 -12.43
C MET A 175 11.99 2.08 -12.49
N LEU A 176 12.26 3.19 -13.17
CA LEU A 176 11.28 4.27 -13.36
C LEU A 176 10.07 3.81 -14.19
N ALA A 177 10.27 2.94 -15.18
CA ALA A 177 9.18 2.38 -15.96
C ALA A 177 8.28 1.48 -15.10
N ILE A 178 8.88 0.65 -14.22
CA ILE A 178 8.13 -0.18 -13.27
C ILE A 178 7.32 0.70 -12.31
N ILE A 179 7.94 1.74 -11.72
CA ILE A 179 7.26 2.67 -10.81
C ILE A 179 6.09 3.39 -11.50
N ARG A 180 6.27 3.81 -12.77
CA ARG A 180 5.19 4.47 -13.53
C ARG A 180 4.04 3.51 -13.81
N ALA A 181 4.33 2.30 -14.28
CA ALA A 181 3.31 1.30 -14.54
C ALA A 181 2.50 0.96 -13.27
N GLU A 182 3.19 0.89 -12.12
CA GLU A 182 2.57 0.67 -10.81
C GLU A 182 1.68 1.87 -10.38
N GLN A 183 2.12 3.10 -10.65
CA GLN A 183 1.34 4.31 -10.34
C GLN A 183 0.11 4.48 -11.23
N ASP A 184 0.20 4.07 -12.50
CA ASP A 184 -0.89 4.16 -13.46
C ASP A 184 -1.99 3.10 -13.19
N GLU A 185 -1.69 2.07 -12.40
CA GLU A 185 -2.64 1.01 -12.08
C GLU A 185 -3.76 1.49 -11.13
N SER A 186 -5.00 1.31 -11.55
CA SER A 186 -6.19 1.66 -10.78
C SER A 186 -6.39 0.75 -9.56
N TRP A 187 -6.72 1.35 -8.42
CA TRP A 187 -7.06 0.63 -7.20
C TRP A 187 -8.46 0.03 -7.25
N ARG A 188 -8.60 -1.22 -6.81
CA ARG A 188 -9.90 -1.88 -6.57
C ARG A 188 -10.16 -2.00 -5.08
N ASN A 189 -11.31 -1.50 -4.63
CA ASN A 189 -11.73 -1.64 -3.24
C ASN A 189 -12.30 -3.04 -3.00
N LEU A 190 -11.87 -3.64 -1.89
CA LEU A 190 -12.33 -4.92 -1.39
C LEU A 190 -12.96 -4.71 -0.01
N GLU A 191 -14.01 -5.47 0.26
CA GLU A 191 -14.66 -5.47 1.56
C GLU A 191 -13.91 -6.40 2.52
N PHE A 192 -13.71 -5.95 3.75
CA PHE A 192 -13.15 -6.77 4.79
C PHE A 192 -14.21 -7.70 5.37
N CYS A 193 -14.03 -9.01 5.17
CA CYS A 193 -14.85 -10.04 5.79
C CYS A 193 -14.20 -10.50 7.09
N ASP A 194 -14.84 -10.20 8.23
CA ASP A 194 -14.36 -10.62 9.54
C ASP A 194 -14.60 -12.12 9.81
N MET A 195 -13.84 -12.66 10.76
CA MET A 195 -13.80 -14.07 11.16
C MET A 195 -15.14 -14.62 11.68
N GLU A 196 -16.07 -13.77 12.14
CA GLU A 196 -17.33 -14.23 12.72
C GLU A 196 -18.47 -14.36 11.71
N LYS A 197 -18.52 -13.50 10.67
CA LYS A 197 -19.76 -13.32 9.90
C LYS A 197 -19.93 -14.28 8.73
N HIS A 198 -18.83 -14.71 8.10
CA HIS A 198 -18.88 -15.54 6.88
C HIS A 198 -17.83 -16.67 6.83
N LEU A 199 -17.08 -16.87 7.91
CA LEU A 199 -15.99 -17.85 7.96
C LEU A 199 -16.46 -19.26 7.60
N LEU A 200 -17.64 -19.68 8.06
CA LEU A 200 -18.18 -21.00 7.73
C LEU A 200 -18.43 -21.18 6.22
N MET A 201 -18.95 -20.16 5.53
CA MET A 201 -19.21 -20.24 4.09
C MET A 201 -17.91 -20.31 3.29
N HIS A 202 -16.91 -19.51 3.63
CA HIS A 202 -15.64 -19.52 2.90
C HIS A 202 -14.76 -20.72 3.24
N LEU A 203 -14.81 -21.21 4.48
CA LEU A 203 -14.10 -22.42 4.90
C LEU A 203 -14.54 -23.65 4.10
N THR A 204 -15.82 -23.78 3.74
CA THR A 204 -16.24 -24.90 2.88
C THR A 204 -15.54 -24.95 1.53
N GLY A 205 -15.04 -23.81 1.03
CA GLY A 205 -14.23 -23.74 -0.19
C GLY A 205 -12.80 -24.26 -0.01
N PHE A 206 -12.28 -24.27 1.23
CA PHE A 206 -11.01 -24.90 1.55
C PHE A 206 -11.14 -26.43 1.64
N TRP A 207 -12.32 -27.00 1.76
CA TRP A 207 -12.37 -28.44 2.00
C TRP A 207 -12.22 -29.16 0.67
N SER A 208 -11.09 -29.85 0.48
CA SER A 208 -10.91 -30.68 -0.71
C SER A 208 -11.99 -31.76 -0.74
N TYR A 209 -12.82 -31.75 -1.78
CA TYR A 209 -13.77 -32.83 -2.06
C TYR A 209 -13.10 -34.11 -2.59
N LYS A 210 -11.81 -34.02 -2.95
CA LYS A 210 -11.03 -35.14 -3.48
C LYS A 210 -10.10 -35.70 -2.41
N ASN A 211 -10.40 -36.91 -1.95
CA ASN A 211 -9.54 -37.73 -1.11
C ASN A 211 -8.63 -38.62 -1.98
N GLU A 212 -7.76 -37.99 -2.77
CA GLU A 212 -6.73 -38.71 -3.49
C GLU A 212 -5.52 -38.91 -2.57
N ASN A 213 -5.08 -40.15 -2.42
CA ASN A 213 -3.85 -40.44 -1.67
C ASN A 213 -2.67 -39.81 -2.40
N LEU A 214 -1.85 -39.04 -1.67
CA LEU A 214 -0.64 -38.43 -2.21
C LEU A 214 0.35 -39.53 -2.64
N HIS A 215 0.44 -39.78 -3.94
CA HIS A 215 1.41 -40.71 -4.50
C HIS A 215 2.72 -39.99 -4.82
N CYS A 216 3.77 -40.27 -4.05
CA CYS A 216 5.13 -39.89 -4.43
C CYS A 216 5.64 -40.88 -5.47
N SER A 217 5.75 -40.46 -6.73
CA SER A 217 6.22 -41.31 -7.83
C SER A 217 7.75 -41.40 -7.91
N THR A 218 8.47 -40.67 -7.06
CA THR A 218 9.93 -40.59 -7.08
C THR A 218 10.56 -41.43 -5.97
N ASP A 219 11.56 -42.25 -6.33
CA ASP A 219 12.39 -43.01 -5.41
C ASP A 219 13.43 -42.12 -4.71
N ILE A 220 13.79 -42.46 -3.46
CA ILE A 220 14.73 -41.72 -2.59
C ILE A 220 16.09 -41.48 -3.29
N THR A 221 16.51 -42.43 -4.11
CA THR A 221 17.77 -42.37 -4.87
C THR A 221 17.78 -41.25 -5.91
N THR A 222 16.60 -40.85 -6.41
CA THR A 222 16.42 -39.79 -7.41
C THR A 222 16.43 -38.41 -6.74
N PHE A 223 15.90 -38.32 -5.51
CA PHE A 223 15.88 -37.08 -4.72
C PHE A 223 17.30 -36.64 -4.32
N LEU A 224 18.16 -37.60 -3.93
CA LEU A 224 19.52 -37.31 -3.47
C LEU A 224 20.51 -36.95 -4.59
N ARG A 225 20.20 -37.27 -5.85
CA ARG A 225 21.07 -37.01 -7.01
C ARG A 225 21.07 -35.55 -7.51
N LYS A 226 20.17 -34.70 -7.01
CA LYS A 226 19.99 -33.31 -7.48
C LYS A 226 20.65 -32.24 -6.58
N LYS A 227 21.69 -32.59 -5.82
CA LYS A 227 22.52 -31.61 -5.12
C LYS A 227 23.84 -31.37 -5.84
#